data_AF-A0A7V8XQG8-F1
#
_entry.id   AF-A0A7V8XQG8-F1
#
_cell.length_a   1.000
_cell.length_b   1.000
_cell.length_c   1.000
_cell.angle_alpha   90.00
_cell.angle_beta   90.00
_cell.angle_gamma   90.00
#
_symmetry.space_group_name_H-M   'P 1'
#
loop_
_entity.id
_entity.type
_entity.pdbx_description
1 polymer ?
#
loop_
_entity_poly.entity_id
_entity_poly.type
_entity_poly.pdbx_seq_one_letter_code
_entity_poly.pdbx_strand_id
1 'polypeptide(L)' 'MIRVYGTRDTVADVAKLERTKSNLPATTRHVRIDGGNHSQFGSYGFQPGDWLATISREEQQRQTLQAVLEILRGLSNP' A
#
# COMPACT_ATOMS: atom_id res chain seq x y z
N MET A 1 7.77 -6.86 -9.64
CA MET A 1 6.78 -7.00 -8.55
C MET A 1 6.67 -5.69 -7.79
N ILE A 2 5.49 -5.33 -7.28
CA ILE A 2 5.29 -4.16 -6.42
C ILE A 2 4.58 -4.58 -5.12
N ARG A 3 4.98 -4.00 -4.00
CA ARG A 3 4.27 -4.06 -2.70
C ARG A 3 3.84 -2.65 -2.31
N VAL A 4 2.54 -2.40 -2.18
CA VAL A 4 1.96 -1.12 -1.72
C VAL A 4 1.46 -1.28 -0.28
N TYR A 5 1.73 -0.33 0.60
CA TYR A 5 1.26 -0.38 2.00
C TYR A 5 1.13 1.02 2.62
N GLY A 6 0.23 1.16 3.60
CA GLY A 6 0.03 2.37 4.38
C GLY A 6 0.79 2.33 5.71
N THR A 7 1.25 3.47 6.22
CA THR A 7 2.06 3.52 7.45
C THR A 7 1.27 3.49 8.75
N ARG A 8 -0.06 3.60 8.63
CA ARG A 8 -1.03 3.48 9.70
C ARG A 8 -1.96 2.28 9.46
N ASP A 9 -1.50 1.31 8.66
CA ASP A 9 -2.16 0.02 8.51
C ASP A 9 -1.78 -0.86 9.71
N THR A 10 -2.78 -1.22 10.51
CA THR A 10 -2.61 -2.04 11.72
C THR A 10 -2.50 -3.53 11.41
N VAL A 11 -2.94 -3.96 10.22
CA VAL A 11 -2.92 -5.36 9.78
C VAL A 11 -1.60 -5.66 9.08
N ALA A 12 -1.19 -4.77 8.17
CA ALA A 12 0.06 -4.81 7.44
C ALA A 12 1.09 -3.83 8.03
N ASP A 13 1.33 -3.95 9.35
CA ASP A 13 2.27 -3.07 10.07
C ASP A 13 3.67 -3.02 9.44
N VAL A 14 4.26 -1.82 9.42
CA VAL A 14 5.55 -1.52 8.80
C VAL A 14 6.67 -2.40 9.33
N ALA A 15 6.74 -2.65 10.64
CA ALA A 15 7.81 -3.46 11.22
C ALA A 15 7.70 -4.92 10.76
N LYS A 16 6.47 -5.45 10.61
CA LYS A 16 6.25 -6.79 10.01
C LYS A 16 6.68 -6.83 8.54
N LEU A 17 6.39 -5.77 7.78
CA LEU A 17 6.77 -5.66 6.37
C LEU A 17 8.28 -5.56 6.15
N GLU A 18 9.01 -4.91 7.05
CA GLU A 18 10.48 -4.85 7.01
C GLU A 18 11.10 -6.21 7.35
N ARG A 19 10.60 -6.89 8.41
CA ARG A 19 11.08 -8.24 8.78
C ARG A 19 10.87 -9.28 7.68
N THR A 20 9.83 -9.12 6.87
CA THR A 20 9.47 -10.08 5.80
C THR A 20 9.93 -9.62 4.42
N LYS A 21 10.67 -8.51 4.31
CA LYS A 21 11.12 -7.95 3.03
C LYS A 21 11.96 -8.95 2.22
N SER A 22 12.79 -9.76 2.88
CA SER A 22 13.61 -10.79 2.25
C SER A 22 12.82 -11.96 1.66
N ASN A 23 11.52 -12.09 1.99
CA ASN A 23 10.66 -13.13 1.42
C ASN A 23 10.19 -12.78 0.00
N LEU A 24 10.51 -11.57 -0.47
CA LEU A 24 10.16 -11.09 -1.80
C LEU A 24 11.40 -11.02 -2.67
N PRO A 25 11.27 -11.11 -4.02
CA PRO A 25 12.39 -10.87 -4.91
C PRO A 25 13.08 -9.53 -4.60
N ALA A 26 14.41 -9.50 -4.69
CA ALA A 26 15.20 -8.28 -4.41
C ALA A 26 14.83 -7.09 -5.33
N THR A 27 14.24 -7.38 -6.50
CA THR A 27 13.73 -6.38 -7.45
C THR A 27 12.32 -5.88 -7.12
N THR A 28 11.74 -6.29 -5.98
CA THR A 28 10.42 -5.82 -5.56
C THR A 28 10.48 -4.34 -5.20
N ARG A 29 9.68 -3.53 -5.89
CA ARG A 29 9.53 -2.12 -5.55
C ARG A 29 8.53 -1.98 -4.41
N HIS A 30 8.89 -1.22 -3.38
CA HIS A 30 8.04 -0.94 -2.24
C HIS A 30 7.47 0.47 -2.34
N VAL A 31 6.15 0.59 -2.37
CA VAL A 31 5.42 1.86 -2.36
C VAL A 31 4.84 2.05 -0.97
N ARG A 32 5.42 3.01 -0.24
CA ARG A 32 4.98 3.40 1.11
C ARG A 32 4.05 4.60 0.97
N ILE A 33 2.85 4.50 1.54
CA ILE A 33 1.87 5.59 1.61
C ILE A 33 1.86 6.14 3.04
N ASP A 34 2.59 7.23 3.27
CA ASP A 34 2.65 7.88 4.57
C ASP A 34 1.27 8.42 4.97
N GLY A 35 0.80 8.03 6.15
CA GLY A 35 -0.50 8.42 6.68
C GLY A 35 -1.67 7.55 6.22
N GLY A 36 -1.45 6.64 5.27
CA GLY A 36 -2.49 5.71 4.80
C GLY A 36 -2.79 4.60 5.80
N ASN A 37 -4.05 4.18 5.87
CA ASN A 37 -4.53 3.13 6.78
C ASN A 37 -5.04 1.89 6.01
N HIS A 38 -5.54 0.89 6.73
CA HIS A 38 -6.04 -0.36 6.14
C HIS A 38 -7.33 -0.13 5.32
N SER A 39 -8.36 0.47 5.93
CA SER A 39 -9.70 0.59 5.33
C SER A 39 -9.81 1.48 4.11
N GLN A 40 -8.89 2.42 3.88
CA GLN A 40 -8.93 3.29 2.70
C GLN A 40 -8.46 2.59 1.42
N PHE A 41 -7.82 1.42 1.50
CA PHE A 41 -7.48 0.62 0.32
C PHE A 41 -8.70 0.01 -0.37
N GLY A 42 -9.76 -0.30 0.37
CA GLY A 42 -11.02 -0.82 -0.17
C GLY A 42 -12.18 0.15 0.04
N SER A 43 -13.37 -0.22 -0.45
CA SER A 43 -14.59 0.57 -0.29
C SER A 43 -15.53 0.02 0.80
N TYR A 44 -14.99 -0.73 1.76
CA TYR A 44 -15.75 -1.41 2.82
C TYR A 44 -15.93 -0.58 4.10
N GLY A 45 -15.37 0.63 4.17
CA GLY A 45 -15.48 1.51 5.33
C GLY A 45 -14.53 1.15 6.48
N PHE A 46 -14.62 1.88 7.58
CA PHE A 46 -13.77 1.70 8.77
C PHE A 46 -14.22 0.48 9.59
N GLN A 47 -13.27 -0.31 10.08
CA GLN A 47 -13.53 -1.53 10.85
C GLN A 47 -12.97 -1.45 12.28
N PRO A 48 -13.48 -2.24 13.24
CA PRO A 48 -12.88 -2.34 14.56
C PRO A 48 -11.41 -2.74 14.48
N GLY A 49 -10.53 -1.91 15.05
CA GLY A 49 -9.08 -2.13 15.04
C GLY A 49 -8.31 -1.38 13.95
N ASP A 50 -9.00 -0.68 13.04
CA ASP A 50 -8.36 0.26 12.14
C ASP A 50 -7.80 1.46 12.91
N TRP A 51 -6.71 2.03 12.39
CA TRP A 51 -6.28 3.36 12.79
C TRP A 51 -6.84 4.41 11.81
N LEU A 52 -7.12 5.61 12.34
CA LEU A 52 -7.45 6.76 11.50
C LEU A 52 -6.28 7.09 10.58
N ALA A 53 -6.53 7.27 9.29
CA ALA A 53 -5.55 7.81 8.36
C ALA A 53 -5.28 9.30 8.64
N THR A 54 -4.12 9.80 8.23
CA THR A 54 -3.80 11.24 8.27
C THR A 54 -3.87 11.89 6.89
N ILE A 55 -4.20 11.11 5.86
CA ILE A 55 -4.49 11.58 4.50
C ILE A 55 -5.92 11.17 4.13
N SER A 56 -6.52 11.88 3.17
CA SER A 56 -7.86 11.53 2.71
C SER A 56 -7.88 10.19 1.97
N ARG A 57 -9.07 9.60 1.87
CA ARG A 57 -9.31 8.38 1.08
C ARG A 57 -8.89 8.59 -0.37
N GLU A 58 -9.26 9.72 -0.96
CA GLU A 58 -8.96 10.06 -2.35
C GLU A 58 -7.45 10.10 -2.58
N GLU A 59 -6.69 10.67 -1.64
CA GLU A 59 -5.24 10.74 -1.75
C GLU A 59 -4.58 9.36 -1.64
N GLN A 60 -5.00 8.53 -0.68
CA GLN A 60 -4.50 7.15 -0.59
C GLN A 60 -4.84 6.32 -1.83
N GLN A 61 -6.06 6.43 -2.35
CA GLN A 61 -6.49 5.71 -3.54
C GLN A 61 -5.78 6.22 -4.80
N ARG A 62 -5.51 7.52 -4.90
CA ARG A 62 -4.73 8.11 -5.99
C ARG A 62 -3.30 7.54 -6.02
N GLN A 63 -2.61 7.48 -4.88
CA GLN A 63 -1.27 6.88 -4.79
C GLN A 63 -1.30 5.38 -5.11
N THR A 64 -2.32 4.66 -4.62
CA THR A 64 -2.52 3.24 -4.92
C THR A 64 -2.74 3.01 -6.42
N LEU A 65 -3.58 3.81 -7.06
CA LEU A 65 -3.86 3.76 -8.50
C LEU A 65 -2.58 4.02 -9.31
N GLN A 66 -1.78 5.01 -8.94
CA GLN A 66 -0.51 5.29 -9.60
C GLN A 66 0.43 4.08 -9.53
N ALA A 67 0.58 3.45 -8.36
CA ALA A 67 1.40 2.27 -8.19
C ALA A 67 0.93 1.08 -9.05
N VAL A 68 -0.39 0.86 -9.16
CA VAL A 68 -0.96 -0.21 -10.01
C VAL A 68 -0.74 0.09 -11.49
N LEU A 69 -0.99 1.32 -11.94
CA LEU A 69 -0.80 1.71 -13.34
C LEU A 69 0.65 1.59 -13.79
N GLU A 70 1.62 1.85 -12.92
CA GLU A 70 3.04 1.65 -13.22
C GLU A 70 3.36 0.18 -13.55
N ILE A 71 2.75 -0.78 -12.85
CA ILE A 71 2.88 -2.22 -13.17
C ILE A 71 2.32 -2.49 -14.55
N LEU A 72 1.08 -2.05 -14.80
CA LEU A 72 0.36 -2.35 -16.04
C LEU A 72 1.07 -1.76 -17.27
N ARG A 73 1.62 -0.55 -17.15
CA ARG A 73 2.42 0.07 -18.22
C ARG A 73 3.72 -0.69 -18.47
N GLY A 74 4.40 -1.13 -17.41
CA GLY A 74 5.63 -1.93 -17.54
C GLY A 74 5.39 -3.29 -18.20
N LEU A 75 4.17 -3.84 -18.13
CA LEU A 75 3.78 -5.06 -18.86
C LEU A 75 3.43 -4.80 -20.33
N SER A 76 3.11 -3.55 -20.68
CA SER A 76 2.66 -3.16 -22.02
C SER A 76 3.81 -2.72 -22.94
N ASN A 77 5.01 -2.50 -22.39
CA ASN A 77 6.23 -2.26 -23.16
C ASN A 77 7.06 -3.55 -23.21
N PRO A 78 7.08 -4.28 -24.35
CA PRO A 78 7.92 -5.46 -24.53
C PRO A 78 9.41 -5.14 -24.51
#